data_AF-A0A7C9EKL4-F1
#
_entry.id   AF-A0A7C9EKL4-F1
#
_cell.length_a   1.000
_cell.length_b   1.000
_cell.length_c   1.000
_cell.angle_alpha   90.00
_cell.angle_beta   90.00
_cell.angle_gamma   90.00
#
_symmetry.space_group_name_H-M   'P 1'
#
loop_
_entity.id
_entity.type
_entity.pdbx_description
1 polymer ?
#
loop_
_entity_poly.entity_id
_entity_poly.type
_entity_poly.pdbx_seq_one_letter_code
_entity_poly.pdbx_strand_id
1 'polypeptide(L)'
;YATCDGLVLVGDNERKKFVLNPVTREIREVPPSPFALDPGACFIMHGLGYDSVSNDYKIVTLSFYDTDNECGYDPATDDYCTEMFVNVYSLKSNSWRRAESSPY
;
A
#
# COMPACT_ATOMS: atom_id res chain seq x y z
N TYR A 1 9.25 -28.37 -1.93
CA TYR A 1 7.87 -28.05 -2.32
C TYR A 1 7.57 -26.64 -1.84
N ALA A 2 7.24 -25.72 -2.75
CA ALA A 2 6.67 -24.43 -2.38
C ALA A 2 5.15 -24.55 -2.48
N THR A 3 4.44 -24.22 -1.41
CA THR A 3 2.97 -24.14 -1.40
C THR A 3 2.58 -22.70 -1.67
N CYS A 4 1.55 -22.49 -2.48
CA CYS A 4 0.99 -21.16 -2.74
C CYS A 4 -0.46 -21.19 -2.27
N ASP A 5 -0.84 -20.28 -1.39
CA ASP A 5 -2.22 -20.19 -0.88
C ASP A 5 -3.18 -19.53 -1.89
N GLY A 6 -2.67 -19.14 -3.07
CA GLY A 6 -3.48 -18.64 -4.18
C GLY A 6 -4.13 -17.28 -3.94
N LEU A 7 -3.63 -16.50 -2.98
CA LEU A 7 -4.20 -15.19 -2.65
C LEU A 7 -3.93 -14.17 -3.77
N VAL A 8 -4.95 -13.38 -4.09
CA VAL A 8 -4.91 -12.31 -5.08
C VAL A 8 -5.32 -10.99 -4.45
N LEU A 9 -4.59 -9.93 -4.76
CA LEU A 9 -4.95 -8.55 -4.40
C LEU A 9 -5.66 -7.89 -5.57
N VAL A 10 -6.84 -7.33 -5.33
CA VAL A 10 -7.67 -6.65 -6.34
C VAL A 10 -8.03 -5.26 -5.84
N GLY A 11 -7.96 -4.27 -6.75
CA GLY A 11 -8.50 -2.93 -6.54
C GLY A 11 -9.79 -2.72 -7.34
N ASP A 12 -10.71 -1.92 -6.81
CA ASP A 12 -11.89 -1.46 -7.56
C ASP A 12 -11.76 0.00 -8.02
N ASN A 13 -12.79 0.48 -8.74
CA ASN A 13 -12.83 1.87 -9.23
C ASN A 13 -12.98 2.90 -8.10
N GLU A 14 -13.42 2.49 -6.91
CA GLU A 14 -13.53 3.33 -5.71
C GLU A 14 -12.23 3.32 -4.88
N ARG A 15 -11.15 2.75 -5.42
CA ARG A 15 -9.83 2.61 -4.77
C ARG A 15 -9.87 1.75 -3.50
N LYS A 16 -10.91 0.95 -3.32
CA LYS A 16 -10.94 -0.10 -2.30
C LYS A 16 -10.06 -1.25 -2.73
N LYS A 17 -9.56 -1.96 -1.73
CA LYS A 17 -8.61 -3.06 -1.89
C LYS A 17 -9.20 -4.31 -1.28
N PHE A 18 -9.09 -5.43 -1.98
CA PHE A 18 -9.59 -6.71 -1.53
C PHE A 18 -8.50 -7.77 -1.67
N VAL A 19 -8.34 -8.60 -0.64
CA VAL A 19 -7.61 -9.86 -0.77
C VAL A 19 -8.64 -10.96 -0.92
N LEU A 20 -8.47 -11.75 -1.98
CA LEU A 20 -9.37 -12.86 -2.27
C LEU A 20 -8.60 -14.17 -2.40
N ASN A 21 -9.23 -15.25 -1.95
CA ASN A 21 -8.81 -16.61 -2.24
C ASN A 21 -9.80 -17.19 -3.27
N PRO A 22 -9.39 -17.38 -4.54
CA PRO A 22 -10.29 -17.90 -5.58
C PRO A 22 -10.79 -19.31 -5.31
N VAL A 23 -10.04 -20.11 -4.54
CA VAL A 23 -10.36 -21.51 -4.23
C VAL A 23 -11.39 -21.59 -3.11
N THR A 24 -11.17 -20.86 -2.01
CA THR A 24 -12.11 -20.84 -0.87
C THR A 24 -13.27 -19.85 -1.08
N ARG A 25 -13.15 -18.94 -2.05
CA ARG A 25 -14.06 -17.82 -2.31
C ARG A 25 -14.16 -16.82 -1.17
N GLU A 26 -13.19 -16.84 -0.25
CA GLU A 26 -13.10 -15.83 0.79
C GLU A 26 -12.63 -14.50 0.19
N ILE A 27 -13.29 -13.43 0.58
CA ILE A 27 -12.98 -12.06 0.17
C ILE A 27 -12.85 -11.25 1.44
N ARG A 28 -11.75 -10.50 1.55
CA ARG A 28 -11.48 -9.62 2.68
C ARG A 28 -11.15 -8.23 2.17
N GLU A 29 -11.94 -7.25 2.56
CA GLU A 29 -11.62 -5.85 2.33
C GLU A 29 -10.43 -5.44 3.20
N VAL A 30 -9.53 -4.67 2.60
CA VAL A 30 -8.36 -4.10 3.24
C VAL A 30 -8.72 -2.67 3.60
N PRO A 31 -8.67 -2.29 4.89
CA PRO A 31 -9.01 -0.93 5.30
C PRO A 31 -8.06 0.08 4.65
N PRO A 32 -8.50 1.32 4.42
CA PRO A 32 -7.61 2.39 3.95
C PRO A 32 -6.45 2.58 4.94
N SER A 33 -5.28 2.92 4.42
CA SER A 33 -4.15 3.22 5.30
C SER A 33 -4.37 4.60 5.92
N PRO A 34 -4.21 4.78 7.24
CA PRO A 34 -4.28 6.09 7.88
C PRO A 34 -3.09 6.99 7.48
N PHE A 35 -2.09 6.44 6.80
CA PHE A 35 -0.90 7.13 6.32
C PHE A 35 -0.91 7.32 4.79
N ALA A 36 -2.04 7.05 4.13
CA ALA A 36 -2.15 7.25 2.69
C ALA A 36 -2.16 8.75 2.36
N LEU A 37 -1.46 9.11 1.30
CA LEU A 37 -1.62 10.42 0.66
C LEU A 37 -3.01 10.53 0.05
N ASP A 38 -3.45 11.78 -0.19
CA ASP A 38 -4.66 12.02 -0.96
C ASP A 38 -4.50 11.39 -2.35
N PRO A 39 -5.33 10.41 -2.73
CA PRO A 39 -5.18 9.74 -4.00
C PRO A 39 -5.54 10.63 -5.21
N GLY A 40 -6.06 11.85 -5.01
CA GLY A 40 -6.14 12.88 -6.06
C GLY A 40 -4.82 13.61 -6.34
N ALA A 41 -3.85 13.50 -5.43
CA ALA A 41 -2.60 14.27 -5.44
C ALA A 41 -1.34 13.38 -5.54
N CYS A 42 -1.50 12.07 -5.71
CA CYS A 42 -0.39 11.12 -5.71
C CYS A 42 -0.60 9.94 -6.67
N PHE A 43 0.52 9.37 -7.10
CA PHE A 43 0.55 8.05 -7.72
C PHE A 43 0.60 6.97 -6.64
N ILE A 44 -0.11 5.86 -6.85
CA ILE A 44 -0.19 4.76 -5.89
C ILE A 44 0.07 3.42 -6.59
N MET A 45 0.93 2.61 -5.99
CA MET A 45 1.17 1.22 -6.38
C MET A 45 0.94 0.27 -5.21
N HIS A 46 0.55 -0.97 -5.52
CA HIS A 46 0.28 -2.00 -4.53
C HIS A 46 1.00 -3.31 -4.87
N GLY A 47 1.43 -4.03 -3.84
CA GLY A 47 1.99 -5.38 -3.96
C GLY A 47 1.53 -6.26 -2.82
N LEU A 48 1.28 -7.54 -3.12
CA LEU A 48 0.99 -8.58 -2.14
C LEU A 48 2.21 -9.50 -2.03
N GLY A 49 2.66 -9.78 -0.81
CA GLY A 49 3.80 -10.66 -0.56
C GLY A 49 3.61 -11.53 0.68
N TYR A 50 4.35 -12.62 0.75
CA TYR A 50 4.39 -13.51 1.91
C TYR A 50 5.67 -13.30 2.70
N ASP A 51 5.54 -12.95 3.97
CA ASP A 51 6.62 -12.90 4.94
C ASP A 51 6.72 -14.24 5.67
N SER A 52 7.67 -15.06 5.24
CA SER A 52 7.92 -16.39 5.81
C SER A 52 8.40 -16.37 7.27
N VAL A 53 9.02 -15.28 7.73
CA VAL A 53 9.55 -15.19 9.11
C VAL A 53 8.41 -15.00 10.09
N SER A 54 7.45 -14.12 9.75
CA SER A 54 6.27 -13.88 10.59
C SER A 54 5.08 -14.78 10.27
N ASN A 55 5.20 -15.60 9.22
CA ASN A 55 4.13 -16.41 8.63
C ASN A 55 2.87 -15.55 8.41
N ASP A 56 3.03 -14.54 7.56
CA ASP A 56 2.01 -13.51 7.34
C ASP A 56 2.03 -13.02 5.89
N TYR A 57 0.85 -12.79 5.35
CA TYR A 57 0.70 -12.09 4.09
C TYR A 57 0.65 -10.58 4.34
N LYS A 58 1.39 -9.83 3.54
CA LYS A 58 1.51 -8.38 3.69
C LYS A 58 1.19 -7.69 2.39
N ILE A 59 0.48 -6.56 2.50
CA ILE A 59 0.27 -5.66 1.39
C ILE A 59 1.19 -4.48 1.57
N VAL A 60 2.01 -4.20 0.57
CA VAL A 60 2.82 -2.99 0.50
C VAL A 60 2.10 -2.02 -0.43
N THR A 61 1.89 -0.81 0.06
CA THR A 61 1.38 0.32 -0.72
C THR A 61 2.46 1.38 -0.78
N LEU A 62 2.75 1.81 -2.00
CA LEU A 62 3.72 2.84 -2.31
C LEU A 62 2.96 4.05 -2.83
N SER A 63 3.25 5.24 -2.32
CA SER A 63 2.69 6.48 -2.85
C SER A 63 3.68 7.62 -2.83
N PHE A 64 3.64 8.49 -3.83
CA PHE A 64 4.46 9.70 -3.91
C PHE A 64 3.66 10.79 -4.62
N TYR A 65 3.93 12.05 -4.28
CA TYR A 65 3.19 13.19 -4.84
C TYR A 65 3.37 13.29 -6.36
N ASP A 66 2.30 13.69 -7.03
CA ASP A 66 2.32 13.97 -8.45
C ASP A 66 2.98 15.33 -8.70
N THR A 67 4.20 15.31 -9.23
CA THR A 67 5.00 16.51 -9.50
C THR A 67 4.39 17.39 -10.61
N ASP A 68 3.55 16.83 -11.48
CA ASP A 68 2.97 17.56 -12.61
C ASP A 68 1.78 18.44 -12.19
N ASN A 69 1.23 18.22 -10.99
CA ASN A 69 0.01 18.87 -10.49
C ASN A 69 0.28 19.88 -9.35
N GLU A 70 1.52 20.37 -9.22
CA GLU A 70 2.01 21.19 -8.09
C GLU A 70 1.80 20.56 -6.69
N CYS A 71 1.40 19.29 -6.65
CA CYS A 71 1.15 18.57 -5.41
C CYS A 71 2.47 18.29 -4.71
N GLY A 72 2.52 18.54 -3.40
CA GLY A 72 3.74 18.37 -2.61
C GLY A 72 4.68 19.57 -2.63
N TYR A 73 4.36 20.68 -3.30
CA TYR A 73 5.12 21.93 -3.16
C TYR A 73 5.02 22.48 -1.74
N ASP A 74 6.16 22.76 -1.13
CA ASP A 74 6.28 23.43 0.16
C ASP A 74 6.76 24.88 -0.04
N PRO A 75 5.87 25.89 0.07
CA PRO A 75 6.23 27.29 -0.11
C PRO A 75 7.20 27.81 0.96
N ALA A 76 7.36 27.12 2.09
CA ALA A 76 8.32 27.51 3.12
C ALA A 76 9.76 27.15 2.75
N THR A 77 9.95 26.10 1.93
CA THR A 77 11.26 25.60 1.51
C THR A 77 11.54 25.83 0.03
N ASP A 78 10.54 26.27 -0.75
CA ASP A 78 10.62 26.43 -2.22
C ASP A 78 11.02 25.12 -2.91
N ASP A 79 10.49 23.99 -2.41
CA ASP A 79 10.86 22.65 -2.84
C ASP A 79 9.63 21.73 -2.98
N TYR A 80 9.78 20.63 -3.71
CA TYR A 80 8.75 19.61 -3.89
C TYR A 80 9.02 18.40 -3.00
N CYS A 81 7.98 17.91 -2.32
CA CYS A 81 8.04 16.68 -1.55
C CYS A 81 8.23 15.48 -2.50
N THR A 82 9.46 15.00 -2.57
CA THR A 82 9.85 13.79 -3.31
C THR A 82 9.79 12.52 -2.45
N GLU A 83 9.27 12.63 -1.23
CA GLU A 83 9.22 11.50 -0.30
C GLU A 83 8.31 10.39 -0.83
N MET A 84 8.84 9.17 -0.80
CA MET A 84 8.09 7.95 -1.08
C MET A 84 7.49 7.39 0.21
N PHE A 85 6.17 7.37 0.27
CA PHE A 85 5.41 6.84 1.40
C PHE A 85 5.21 5.34 1.22
N VAL A 86 5.80 4.56 2.12
CA VAL A 86 5.71 3.10 2.11
C VAL A 86 4.84 2.64 3.27
N ASN A 87 3.65 2.12 2.97
CA ASN A 87 2.69 1.63 3.94
C ASN A 87 2.55 0.11 3.85
N VAL A 88 2.68 -0.58 4.97
CA VAL A 88 2.61 -2.04 5.04
C VAL A 88 1.41 -2.46 5.88
N TYR A 89 0.52 -3.23 5.29
CA TYR A 89 -0.59 -3.88 5.98
C TYR A 89 -0.25 -5.32 6.27
N SER A 90 -0.47 -5.76 7.51
CA SER A 90 -0.40 -7.17 7.88
C SER A 90 -1.79 -7.78 7.87
N LEU A 91 -1.96 -8.87 7.13
CA LEU A 91 -3.23 -9.61 7.14
C LEU A 91 -3.46 -10.28 8.49
N LYS A 92 -2.40 -10.78 9.12
CA LYS A 92 -2.45 -11.46 10.42
C LYS A 92 -2.81 -10.53 11.57
N SER A 93 -2.19 -9.35 11.67
CA SER A 93 -2.49 -8.39 12.75
C SER A 93 -3.61 -7.41 12.40
N ASN A 94 -4.12 -7.42 11.17
CA ASN A 94 -5.19 -6.53 10.70
C ASN A 94 -4.84 -5.05 10.95
N SER A 95 -3.58 -4.68 10.73
CA SER A 95 -3.08 -3.33 11.04
C SER A 95 -2.13 -2.81 9.98
N TRP A 96 -2.16 -1.49 9.83
CA TRP A 96 -1.22 -0.73 9.01
C TRP A 96 -0.04 -0.24 9.84
N ARG A 97 1.13 -0.18 9.21
CA ARG A 97 2.28 0.58 9.68
C ARG A 97 2.89 1.34 8.51
N ARG A 98 3.41 2.54 8.78
CA ARG A 98 4.31 3.23 7.85
C ARG A 98 5.71 2.67 8.04
N ALA A 99 6.37 2.28 6.95
CA ALA A 99 7.80 1.99 7.00
C ALA A 99 8.57 3.31 7.12
N GLU A 100 9.73 3.26 7.74
CA GLU A 100 10.58 4.45 7.86
C GLU A 100 10.95 4.99 6.48
N SER A 101 11.08 6.31 6.41
CA SER A 101 11.52 6.98 5.20
C SER A 101 12.89 6.44 4.80
N SER A 102 13.03 6.03 3.55
CA SER A 102 14.31 5.60 2.99
C SER A 102 15.09 6.85 2.57
N PRO A 103 16.35 7.03 3.00
CA PRO A 103 17.14 8.22 2.67
C PRO A 103 17.72 8.19 1.24
N TYR A 104 17.21 7.32 0.36
CA TYR A 104 17.70 7.12 -1.01
C TYR A 104 16.66 7.58 -2.01
#